data_AF-A0A482WBY1-F1
#
_entry.id   AF-A0A482WBY1-F1
#
_cell.length_a   1.000
_cell.length_b   1.000
_cell.length_c   1.000
_cell.angle_alpha   90.00
_cell.angle_beta   90.00
_cell.angle_gamma   90.00
#
_symmetry.space_group_name_H-M   'P 1'
#
loop_
_entity.id
_entity.type
_entity.pdbx_description
1 polymer ?
#
loop_
_entity_poly.entity_id
_entity_poly.type
_entity_poly.pdbx_seq_one_letter_code
_entity_poly.pdbx_strand_id
1 'polypeptide(L)'
;MEEKAGHKFVERGAHKGKGIAVFTSGGDSQGMNAAVRAVVRMGIYLGCKVYFIKEGYQGMVDGGKNIVEANWASASSIIHKGGTIIGSARCSDFRERAGRLKAAKNLVDNGITNLVVIGGDGSLTGADLFRQEWNSLLDELLATEQITKDQRQKFRTLQIAGLVGSIDNDFCGTDMTIGTDTALHRIIEAVDAITSTAYSHQRTFIMEVMGRHCGYLALVAAMTSEADFVFIPEDPAEVEWQTRLCRRLSQERQMGQRLNIIIVAEGATDRNGQAITAEMIRKVVVDNLQQDTRITGCRMGAEAVLALMEATEETEPCVISLDGNQAIRLPLMDCVKRTKAVAQAMADKKFDLAVELRGKSFMRNLETYKLLTRLKPPKGAFNDDGEGKRRDTLWGS
;
A
#
# COMPACT_ATOMS: atom_id res chain seq x y z
N MET A 1 -15.90 27.90 -32.27
CA MET A 1 -15.00 27.03 -33.05
C MET A 1 -15.06 25.66 -32.42
N GLU A 2 -15.92 24.80 -32.95
CA GLU A 2 -16.01 23.40 -32.54
C GLU A 2 -14.81 22.65 -33.14
N GLU A 3 -13.91 22.19 -32.27
CA GLU A 3 -12.82 21.33 -32.70
C GLU A 3 -13.38 19.94 -32.97
N LYS A 4 -13.42 19.55 -34.24
CA LYS A 4 -13.79 18.21 -34.70
C LYS A 4 -12.95 17.17 -33.96
N ALA A 5 -13.60 16.33 -33.15
CA ALA A 5 -13.06 15.07 -32.66
C ALA A 5 -12.85 14.12 -33.85
N GLY A 6 -11.80 14.36 -34.64
CA GLY A 6 -11.40 13.51 -35.74
C GLY A 6 -10.84 12.21 -35.18
N HIS A 7 -11.44 11.08 -35.55
CA HIS A 7 -10.83 9.77 -35.36
C HIS A 7 -9.43 9.78 -35.99
N LYS A 8 -8.38 9.93 -35.16
CA LYS A 8 -6.99 9.70 -35.57
C LYS A 8 -6.81 8.19 -35.75
N PHE A 9 -7.13 7.68 -36.93
CA PHE A 9 -6.65 6.36 -37.33
C PHE A 9 -5.12 6.41 -37.30
N VAL A 10 -4.52 5.65 -36.38
CA VAL A 10 -3.07 5.63 -36.22
C VAL A 10 -2.50 4.65 -37.24
N GLU A 11 -1.70 5.15 -38.19
CA GLU A 11 -1.10 4.28 -39.20
C GLU A 11 -0.02 3.38 -38.62
N ARG A 12 -0.03 2.12 -39.05
CA ARG A 12 0.98 1.13 -38.66
C ARG A 12 2.37 1.60 -39.11
N GLY A 13 3.34 1.58 -38.20
CA GLY A 13 4.73 1.93 -38.52
C GLY A 13 5.04 3.43 -38.61
N ALA A 14 4.10 4.32 -38.27
CA ALA A 14 4.27 5.77 -38.35
C ALA A 14 5.43 6.34 -37.52
N HIS A 15 5.99 5.58 -36.57
CA HIS A 15 7.06 6.01 -35.67
C HIS A 15 8.26 5.05 -35.67
N LYS A 16 8.57 4.48 -36.83
CA LYS A 16 9.70 3.56 -37.02
C LYS A 16 11.02 4.14 -36.48
N GLY A 17 11.72 3.35 -35.67
CA GLY A 17 13.07 3.68 -35.18
C GLY A 17 13.11 4.54 -33.91
N LYS A 18 11.97 4.92 -33.33
CA LYS A 18 11.92 5.55 -32.00
C LYS A 18 12.03 4.51 -30.88
N GLY A 19 12.78 4.84 -29.82
CA GLY A 19 12.89 4.03 -28.60
C GLY A 19 11.91 4.50 -27.53
N ILE A 20 11.06 3.58 -27.05
CA ILE A 20 10.11 3.78 -25.95
C ILE A 20 10.52 2.84 -24.82
N ALA A 21 10.53 3.31 -23.58
CA ALA A 21 10.62 2.44 -22.41
C ALA A 21 9.42 2.59 -21.50
N VAL A 22 9.00 1.47 -20.90
CA VAL A 22 7.91 1.42 -19.92
C VAL A 22 8.43 0.83 -18.62
N PHE A 23 8.01 1.42 -17.50
CA PHE A 23 8.37 0.95 -16.17
C PHE A 23 7.26 1.21 -15.16
N THR A 24 7.21 0.36 -14.15
CA THR A 24 6.30 0.49 -13.01
C THR A 24 7.06 0.93 -11.78
N SER A 25 6.56 1.92 -11.05
CA SER A 25 7.22 2.47 -9.85
C SER A 25 6.19 2.81 -8.78
N GLY A 26 6.58 2.71 -7.51
CA GLY A 26 5.72 2.95 -6.36
C GLY A 26 5.07 1.67 -5.82
N GLY A 27 3.97 1.81 -5.08
CA GLY A 27 3.14 0.67 -4.73
C GLY A 27 2.52 0.07 -6.00
N ASP A 28 2.47 -1.25 -6.11
CA ASP A 28 1.84 -1.90 -7.24
C ASP A 28 0.31 -1.82 -7.14
N SER A 29 -0.36 -1.91 -8.28
CA SER A 29 -1.80 -1.96 -8.36
C SER A 29 -2.25 -2.93 -9.45
N GLN A 30 -3.38 -3.59 -9.25
CA GLN A 30 -3.91 -4.52 -10.24
C GLN A 30 -4.26 -3.77 -11.53
N GLY A 31 -3.90 -4.34 -12.68
CA GLY A 31 -4.06 -3.70 -13.99
C GLY A 31 -2.78 -3.03 -14.52
N MET A 32 -1.72 -2.88 -13.71
CA MET A 32 -0.42 -2.41 -14.22
C MET A 32 0.11 -3.29 -15.36
N ASN A 33 -0.03 -4.61 -15.27
CA ASN A 33 0.33 -5.53 -16.35
C ASN A 33 -0.48 -5.30 -17.64
N ALA A 34 -1.76 -4.94 -17.53
CA ALA A 34 -2.59 -4.61 -18.67
C ALA A 34 -2.12 -3.31 -19.34
N ALA A 35 -1.74 -2.30 -18.55
CA ALA A 35 -1.15 -1.06 -19.05
C ALA A 35 0.21 -1.30 -19.73
N VAL A 36 1.12 -2.04 -19.09
CA VAL A 36 2.41 -2.44 -19.67
C VAL A 36 2.19 -3.16 -21.01
N ARG A 37 1.25 -4.12 -21.06
CA ARG A 37 0.89 -4.81 -22.29
C ARG A 37 0.42 -3.83 -23.36
N ALA A 38 -0.49 -2.91 -23.05
CA ALA A 38 -1.02 -1.95 -24.02
C ALA A 38 0.09 -1.09 -24.62
N VAL A 39 1.01 -0.59 -23.79
CA VAL A 39 2.17 0.20 -24.22
C VAL A 39 3.06 -0.59 -25.17
N VAL A 40 3.41 -1.84 -24.83
CA VAL A 40 4.25 -2.68 -25.70
C VAL A 40 3.57 -2.97 -27.03
N ARG A 41 2.31 -3.39 -27.01
CA ARG A 41 1.56 -3.74 -28.24
C ARG A 41 1.43 -2.55 -29.17
N MET A 42 1.07 -1.39 -28.61
CA MET A 42 0.88 -0.17 -29.38
C MET A 42 2.21 0.39 -29.90
N GLY A 43 3.28 0.34 -29.09
CA GLY A 43 4.62 0.73 -29.52
C GLY A 43 5.13 -0.12 -30.68
N ILE A 44 4.97 -1.44 -30.62
CA ILE A 44 5.32 -2.35 -31.72
C ILE A 44 4.47 -2.08 -32.97
N TYR A 45 3.16 -1.87 -32.80
CA TYR A 45 2.26 -1.52 -33.91
C TYR A 45 2.70 -0.24 -34.64
N LEU A 46 3.16 0.76 -33.90
CA LEU A 46 3.71 2.01 -34.40
C LEU A 46 5.13 1.88 -35.01
N GLY A 47 5.75 0.71 -34.92
CA GLY A 47 7.12 0.47 -35.42
C GLY A 47 8.24 0.93 -34.48
N CYS A 48 7.91 1.30 -33.23
CA CYS A 48 8.89 1.67 -32.22
C CYS A 48 9.62 0.43 -31.66
N LYS A 49 10.84 0.63 -31.17
CA LYS A 49 11.49 -0.33 -30.28
C LYS A 49 11.02 -0.06 -28.86
N VAL A 50 10.47 -1.07 -28.18
CA VAL A 50 9.94 -0.92 -26.83
C VAL A 50 10.83 -1.66 -25.85
N TYR A 51 11.12 -1.07 -24.70
CA TYR A 51 11.95 -1.62 -23.65
C TYR A 51 11.17 -1.71 -22.33
N PHE A 52 11.35 -2.80 -21.60
CA PHE A 52 11.01 -2.87 -20.18
C PHE A 52 12.17 -2.31 -19.37
N ILE A 53 11.86 -1.52 -18.35
CA ILE A 53 12.81 -1.23 -17.27
C ILE A 53 12.29 -1.93 -16.03
N LYS A 54 13.07 -2.89 -15.54
CA LYS A 54 12.72 -3.69 -14.37
C LYS A 54 12.91 -2.90 -13.08
N GLU A 55 12.19 -3.25 -12.03
CA GLU A 55 12.32 -2.65 -10.69
C GLU A 55 12.20 -1.11 -10.67
N GLY A 56 11.39 -0.57 -11.58
CA GLY A 56 11.12 0.86 -11.70
C GLY A 56 12.36 1.73 -11.88
N TYR A 57 12.49 2.79 -11.08
CA TYR A 57 13.65 3.68 -11.14
C TYR A 57 14.96 2.98 -10.77
N GLN A 58 14.92 1.94 -9.93
CA GLN A 58 16.15 1.24 -9.54
C GLN A 58 16.79 0.58 -10.77
N GLY A 59 16.02 -0.18 -11.56
CA GLY A 59 16.58 -0.78 -12.76
C GLY A 59 16.94 0.24 -13.85
N MET A 60 16.34 1.44 -13.82
CA MET A 60 16.75 2.54 -14.69
C MET A 60 18.17 3.04 -14.33
N VAL A 61 18.46 3.17 -13.03
CA VAL A 61 19.78 3.58 -12.51
C VAL A 61 20.81 2.47 -12.72
N ASP A 62 20.44 1.23 -12.43
CA ASP A 62 21.34 0.07 -12.57
C ASP A 62 21.69 -0.23 -14.03
N GLY A 63 20.75 -0.01 -14.95
CA GLY A 63 20.93 -0.28 -16.38
C GLY A 63 21.17 -1.75 -16.71
N GLY A 64 21.88 -1.98 -17.81
CA GLY A 64 22.28 -3.33 -18.26
C GLY A 64 21.11 -4.30 -18.37
N LYS A 65 21.16 -5.40 -17.61
CA LYS A 65 20.14 -6.48 -17.63
C LYS A 65 18.73 -6.04 -17.20
N ASN A 66 18.60 -4.86 -16.60
CA ASN A 66 17.32 -4.34 -16.16
C ASN A 66 16.57 -3.59 -17.27
N ILE A 67 17.26 -3.19 -18.34
CA ILE A 67 16.65 -2.59 -19.54
C ILE A 67 16.62 -3.66 -20.63
N VAL A 68 15.43 -4.20 -20.90
CA VAL A 68 15.26 -5.36 -21.80
C VAL A 68 14.32 -5.01 -22.93
N GLU A 69 14.73 -5.24 -24.18
CA GLU A 69 13.86 -5.05 -25.34
C GLU A 69 12.65 -6.00 -25.25
N ALA A 70 11.45 -5.42 -25.32
CA ALA A 70 10.19 -6.13 -25.28
C ALA A 70 9.79 -6.57 -26.69
N ASN A 71 9.20 -7.76 -26.78
CA ASN A 71 8.65 -8.30 -28.02
C ASN A 71 7.17 -8.68 -27.83
N TRP A 72 6.54 -9.14 -28.92
CA TRP A 72 5.13 -9.53 -28.89
C TRP A 72 4.86 -10.66 -27.87
N ALA A 73 5.77 -11.61 -27.70
CA ALA A 73 5.60 -12.71 -26.75
C ALA A 73 5.81 -12.27 -25.30
N SER A 74 6.74 -11.35 -25.04
CA SER A 74 7.06 -10.89 -23.68
C SER A 74 5.92 -10.11 -23.01
N ALA A 75 4.99 -9.57 -23.79
CA ALA A 75 3.76 -8.94 -23.31
C ALA A 75 2.51 -9.85 -23.44
N SER A 76 2.67 -11.14 -23.67
CA SER A 76 1.58 -12.13 -23.72
C SER A 76 1.36 -12.76 -22.34
N SER A 77 0.14 -13.18 -22.06
CA SER A 77 -0.21 -13.91 -20.81
C SER A 77 0.12 -13.15 -19.52
N ILE A 78 0.12 -11.82 -19.56
CA ILE A 78 0.33 -10.96 -18.37
C ILE A 78 -0.93 -10.21 -17.94
N ILE A 79 -1.96 -10.12 -18.80
CA ILE A 79 -3.14 -9.26 -18.55
C ILE A 79 -3.94 -9.67 -17.31
N HIS A 80 -3.97 -10.96 -16.98
CA HIS A 80 -4.69 -11.54 -15.83
C HIS A 80 -3.83 -11.60 -14.55
N LYS A 81 -2.54 -11.26 -14.63
CA LYS A 81 -1.63 -11.37 -13.49
C LYS A 81 -1.75 -10.13 -12.61
N GLY A 82 -1.81 -10.34 -11.29
CA GLY A 82 -1.71 -9.26 -10.29
C GLY A 82 -0.34 -8.59 -10.28
N GLY A 83 -0.27 -7.43 -9.63
CA GLY A 83 0.93 -6.62 -9.50
C GLY A 83 1.56 -6.24 -10.84
N THR A 84 2.89 -6.30 -10.91
CA THR A 84 3.67 -5.97 -12.11
C THR A 84 4.73 -7.04 -12.42
N ILE A 85 4.73 -7.56 -13.65
CA ILE A 85 5.71 -8.55 -14.13
C ILE A 85 7.11 -7.99 -14.35
N ILE A 86 7.24 -6.66 -14.36
CA ILE A 86 8.53 -5.97 -14.50
C ILE A 86 9.04 -5.44 -13.15
N GLY A 87 8.34 -5.72 -12.04
CA GLY A 87 8.77 -5.30 -10.71
C GLY A 87 8.58 -3.81 -10.44
N SER A 88 8.59 -3.45 -9.16
CA SER A 88 8.54 -2.06 -8.70
C SER A 88 9.38 -1.94 -7.44
N ALA A 89 10.37 -1.05 -7.47
CA ALA A 89 11.22 -0.78 -6.32
C ALA A 89 11.24 0.71 -5.99
N ARG A 90 11.31 1.01 -4.69
CA ARG A 90 11.69 2.35 -4.21
C ARG A 90 13.18 2.53 -4.48
N CYS A 91 13.55 3.67 -5.06
CA CYS A 91 14.94 3.96 -5.41
C CYS A 91 15.40 5.22 -4.66
N SER A 92 16.31 5.06 -3.70
CA SER A 92 16.98 6.18 -3.02
C SER A 92 17.89 6.93 -3.98
N ASP A 93 18.61 6.19 -4.82
CA ASP A 93 19.65 6.75 -5.70
C ASP A 93 19.06 7.75 -6.70
N PHE A 94 17.83 7.52 -7.17
CA PHE A 94 17.15 8.42 -8.10
C PHE A 94 16.73 9.75 -7.45
N ARG A 95 16.69 9.83 -6.12
CA ARG A 95 16.51 11.12 -5.41
C ARG A 95 17.76 11.98 -5.50
N GLU A 96 18.92 11.36 -5.67
CA GLU A 96 20.18 12.05 -5.87
C GLU A 96 20.43 12.31 -7.35
N ARG A 97 21.03 13.46 -7.65
CA ARG A 97 21.37 13.85 -9.03
C ARG A 97 22.32 12.83 -9.68
N ALA A 98 23.24 12.24 -8.91
CA ALA A 98 24.17 11.22 -9.39
C ALA A 98 23.44 9.96 -9.90
N GLY A 99 22.36 9.53 -9.24
CA GLY A 99 21.56 8.40 -9.72
C GLY A 99 20.79 8.76 -10.98
N ARG A 100 20.23 9.97 -11.06
CA ARG A 100 19.57 10.46 -12.28
C ARG A 100 20.55 10.57 -13.46
N LEU A 101 21.80 10.98 -13.22
CA LEU A 101 22.85 11.01 -14.23
C LEU A 101 23.14 9.61 -14.81
N LYS A 102 23.26 8.59 -13.95
CA LYS A 102 23.41 7.19 -14.37
C LYS A 102 22.21 6.70 -15.18
N ALA A 103 21.00 6.99 -14.71
CA ALA A 103 19.78 6.66 -15.42
C ALA A 103 19.72 7.29 -16.82
N ALA A 104 20.06 8.59 -16.94
CA ALA A 104 20.09 9.29 -18.22
C ALA A 104 21.07 8.66 -19.20
N LYS A 105 22.27 8.28 -18.73
CA LYS A 105 23.24 7.55 -19.54
C LYS A 105 22.69 6.22 -20.06
N ASN A 106 22.12 5.40 -19.17
CA ASN A 106 21.58 4.10 -19.55
C ASN A 106 20.45 4.21 -20.60
N LEU A 107 19.63 5.25 -20.52
CA LEU A 107 18.59 5.52 -21.52
C LEU A 107 19.19 5.93 -22.87
N VAL A 108 20.21 6.81 -22.87
CA VAL A 108 20.92 7.25 -24.08
C VAL A 108 21.63 6.10 -24.77
N ASP A 109 22.30 5.23 -24.01
CA ASP A 109 23.02 4.05 -24.53
C ASP A 109 22.09 3.08 -25.27
N ASN A 110 20.82 3.00 -24.83
CA ASN A 110 19.78 2.19 -25.47
C ASN A 110 18.95 2.96 -26.52
N GLY A 111 19.25 4.24 -26.74
CA GLY A 111 18.51 5.09 -27.69
C GLY A 111 17.07 5.38 -27.27
N ILE A 112 16.79 5.40 -25.97
CA ILE A 112 15.47 5.64 -25.39
C ILE A 112 15.31 7.14 -25.10
N THR A 113 14.25 7.74 -25.65
CA THR A 113 13.88 9.16 -25.41
C THR A 113 12.41 9.34 -25.06
N ASN A 114 11.64 8.25 -25.02
CA ASN A 114 10.22 8.26 -24.72
C ASN A 114 10.00 7.33 -23.54
N LEU A 115 9.54 7.86 -22.42
CA LEU A 115 9.27 7.10 -21.21
C LEU A 115 7.78 7.05 -20.94
N VAL A 116 7.29 5.87 -20.61
CA VAL A 116 5.96 5.65 -20.06
C VAL A 116 6.12 5.21 -18.61
N VAL A 117 5.67 6.05 -17.69
CA VAL A 117 5.74 5.82 -16.25
C VAL A 117 4.38 5.34 -15.77
N ILE A 118 4.33 4.16 -15.15
CA ILE A 118 3.12 3.64 -14.52
C ILE A 118 3.35 3.64 -13.01
N GLY A 119 2.60 4.46 -12.26
CA GLY A 119 2.80 4.56 -10.82
C GLY A 119 1.91 5.61 -10.16
N GLY A 120 2.12 5.83 -8.87
CA GLY A 120 1.41 6.85 -8.10
C GLY A 120 2.03 8.24 -8.20
N ASP A 121 1.51 9.17 -7.41
CA ASP A 121 1.92 10.59 -7.38
C ASP A 121 3.44 10.80 -7.26
N GLY A 122 4.08 10.16 -6.29
CA GLY A 122 5.52 10.29 -6.07
C GLY A 122 6.38 9.85 -7.27
N SER A 123 5.93 8.84 -8.02
CA SER A 123 6.62 8.38 -9.22
C SER A 123 6.47 9.38 -10.37
N LEU A 124 5.26 9.93 -10.57
CA LEU A 124 5.02 10.93 -11.60
C LEU A 124 5.76 12.25 -11.32
N THR A 125 5.82 12.65 -10.05
CA THR A 125 6.62 13.80 -9.60
C THR A 125 8.11 13.61 -9.91
N GLY A 126 8.66 12.43 -9.60
CA GLY A 126 10.05 12.09 -9.94
C GLY A 126 10.33 12.10 -11.45
N ALA A 127 9.35 11.71 -12.26
CA ALA A 127 9.46 11.74 -13.71
C ALA A 127 9.53 13.17 -14.27
N ASP A 128 8.70 14.10 -13.78
CA ASP A 128 8.74 15.49 -14.26
C ASP A 128 10.05 16.19 -13.84
N LEU A 129 10.53 15.97 -12.62
CA LEU A 129 11.85 16.47 -12.19
C LEU A 129 12.95 15.96 -13.14
N PHE A 130 12.94 14.67 -13.47
CA PHE A 130 13.91 14.09 -14.39
C PHE A 130 13.86 14.69 -15.79
N ARG A 131 12.65 15.02 -16.29
CA ARG A 131 12.47 15.72 -17.57
C ARG A 131 13.01 17.14 -17.54
N GLN A 132 12.78 17.87 -16.45
CA GLN A 132 13.28 19.24 -16.27
C GLN A 132 14.82 19.27 -16.24
N GLU A 133 15.44 18.32 -15.53
CA GLU A 133 16.89 18.22 -15.42
C GLU A 133 17.57 17.60 -16.65
N TRP A 134 16.82 16.97 -17.56
CA TRP A 134 17.35 16.16 -18.67
C TRP A 134 18.46 16.84 -19.48
N ASN A 135 18.26 18.10 -19.90
CA ASN A 135 19.28 18.80 -20.68
C ASN A 135 20.57 19.01 -19.89
N SER A 136 20.45 19.39 -18.61
CA SER A 136 21.61 19.61 -17.74
C SER A 136 22.36 18.31 -17.48
N LEU A 137 21.65 17.19 -17.31
CA LEU A 137 22.26 15.86 -17.16
C LEU A 137 23.02 15.45 -18.42
N LEU A 138 22.46 15.71 -19.61
CA LEU A 138 23.16 15.39 -20.85
C LEU A 138 24.39 16.27 -21.09
N ASP A 139 24.35 17.54 -20.69
CA ASP A 139 25.51 18.45 -20.80
C ASP A 139 26.64 17.97 -19.88
N GLU A 140 26.31 17.49 -18.68
CA GLU A 140 27.24 16.88 -17.72
C GLU A 140 27.82 15.55 -18.24
N LEU A 141 26.99 14.70 -18.85
CA LEU A 141 27.46 13.47 -19.51
C LEU A 141 28.40 13.75 -20.69
N LEU A 142 28.16 14.83 -21.44
CA LEU A 142 29.05 15.25 -22.53
C LEU A 142 30.37 15.80 -21.98
N ALA A 143 30.32 16.60 -20.92
CA ALA A 143 31.51 17.15 -20.26
C ALA A 143 32.40 16.07 -19.63
N THR A 144 31.79 14.98 -19.14
CA THR A 144 32.49 13.81 -18.60
C THR A 144 32.86 12.76 -19.67
N GLU A 145 32.71 13.09 -20.95
CA GLU A 145 33.02 12.22 -22.10
C GLU A 145 32.30 10.86 -22.09
N GLN A 146 31.15 10.77 -21.40
CA GLN A 146 30.37 9.54 -21.32
C GLN A 146 29.41 9.37 -22.50
N ILE A 147 29.09 10.45 -23.21
CA ILE A 147 28.27 10.45 -24.43
C ILE A 147 28.93 11.31 -25.52
N THR A 148 28.62 11.04 -26.79
CA THR A 148 29.10 11.84 -27.91
C THR A 148 28.24 13.07 -28.17
N LYS A 149 28.79 14.06 -28.91
CA LYS A 149 28.03 15.25 -29.36
C LYS A 149 26.81 14.87 -30.21
N ASP A 150 26.94 13.83 -31.03
CA ASP A 150 25.84 13.34 -31.87
C ASP A 150 24.73 12.71 -31.01
N GLN A 151 25.08 11.91 -30.00
CA GLN A 151 24.10 11.37 -29.05
C GLN A 151 23.39 12.48 -28.29
N ARG A 152 24.14 13.49 -27.81
CA ARG A 152 23.58 14.67 -27.12
C ARG A 152 22.56 15.41 -27.97
N GLN A 153 22.82 15.57 -29.28
CA GLN A 153 21.92 16.26 -30.20
C GLN A 153 20.71 15.39 -30.55
N LYS A 154 20.92 14.11 -30.81
CA LYS A 154 19.87 13.16 -31.18
C LYS A 154 18.86 12.93 -30.05
N PHE A 155 19.32 12.87 -28.81
CA PHE A 155 18.50 12.56 -27.63
C PHE A 155 18.20 13.79 -26.76
N ARG A 156 18.25 14.99 -27.35
CA ARG A 156 18.07 16.26 -26.65
C ARG A 156 16.76 16.38 -25.86
N THR A 157 15.70 15.75 -26.33
CA THR A 157 14.37 15.89 -25.72
C THR A 157 13.91 14.56 -25.15
N LEU A 158 13.59 14.57 -23.86
CA LEU A 158 12.91 13.47 -23.18
C LEU A 158 11.40 13.69 -23.21
N GLN A 159 10.67 12.75 -23.77
CA GLN A 159 9.21 12.72 -23.75
C GLN A 159 8.74 11.78 -22.64
N ILE A 160 7.80 12.23 -21.83
CA ILE A 160 7.25 11.44 -20.71
C ILE A 160 5.74 11.41 -20.81
N ALA A 161 5.17 10.21 -20.69
CA ALA A 161 3.74 10.00 -20.47
C ALA A 161 3.55 9.27 -19.14
N GLY A 162 2.65 9.78 -18.29
CA GLY A 162 2.29 9.17 -17.01
C GLY A 162 0.99 8.40 -17.09
N LEU A 163 0.93 7.24 -16.45
CA LEU A 163 -0.28 6.47 -16.17
C LEU A 163 -0.37 6.28 -14.66
N VAL A 164 -1.54 6.64 -14.10
CA VAL A 164 -1.72 6.57 -12.65
C VAL A 164 -2.09 5.14 -12.25
N GLY A 165 -1.13 4.45 -11.64
CA GLY A 165 -1.33 3.15 -11.00
C GLY A 165 -1.35 3.32 -9.49
N SER A 166 -2.54 3.35 -8.92
CA SER A 166 -2.80 3.51 -7.49
C SER A 166 -4.15 2.87 -7.16
N ILE A 167 -4.25 2.21 -6.01
CA ILE A 167 -5.53 1.72 -5.50
C ILE A 167 -6.31 2.83 -4.76
N ASP A 168 -5.61 3.88 -4.32
CA ASP A 168 -6.16 4.88 -3.40
C ASP A 168 -7.07 5.91 -4.11
N ASN A 169 -7.02 5.98 -5.45
CA ASN A 169 -7.67 7.04 -6.25
C ASN A 169 -7.28 8.46 -5.81
N ASP A 170 -6.01 8.65 -5.46
CA ASP A 170 -5.46 9.84 -4.82
C ASP A 170 -4.87 10.87 -5.79
N PHE A 171 -4.99 10.65 -7.11
CA PHE A 171 -4.41 11.55 -8.12
C PHE A 171 -5.47 12.47 -8.75
N CYS A 172 -5.37 13.76 -8.43
CA CYS A 172 -6.26 14.77 -8.99
C CYS A 172 -6.04 14.92 -10.51
N GLY A 173 -7.14 14.98 -11.29
CA GLY A 173 -7.10 15.14 -12.75
C GLY A 173 -7.43 13.87 -13.53
N THR A 174 -7.65 12.74 -12.86
CA THR A 174 -8.31 11.56 -13.41
C THR A 174 -9.50 11.21 -12.53
N ASP A 175 -10.60 10.73 -13.11
CA ASP A 175 -11.75 10.26 -12.34
C ASP A 175 -11.45 8.92 -11.65
N MET A 176 -10.59 8.11 -12.26
CA MET A 176 -10.22 6.78 -11.78
C MET A 176 -8.73 6.48 -12.01
N THR A 177 -8.11 5.87 -11.01
CA THR A 177 -6.75 5.32 -11.11
C THR A 177 -6.77 3.80 -11.38
N ILE A 178 -5.72 3.29 -12.03
CA ILE A 178 -5.61 1.86 -12.34
C ILE A 178 -5.42 1.10 -11.03
N GLY A 179 -6.37 0.21 -10.73
CA GLY A 179 -6.34 -0.70 -9.58
C GLY A 179 -7.39 -0.42 -8.52
N THR A 180 -8.00 0.78 -8.50
CA THR A 180 -9.03 1.16 -7.51
C THR A 180 -10.21 0.20 -7.51
N ASP A 181 -10.79 -0.09 -8.68
CA ASP A 181 -11.94 -0.99 -8.79
C ASP A 181 -11.62 -2.42 -8.34
N THR A 182 -10.41 -2.90 -8.67
CA THR A 182 -9.97 -4.23 -8.22
C THR A 182 -9.76 -4.28 -6.71
N ALA A 183 -9.19 -3.23 -6.12
CA ALA A 183 -9.05 -3.12 -4.67
C ALA A 183 -10.42 -3.04 -3.97
N LEU A 184 -11.34 -2.24 -4.51
CA LEU A 184 -12.72 -2.17 -4.03
C LEU A 184 -13.39 -3.54 -4.08
N HIS A 185 -13.24 -4.28 -5.18
CA HIS A 185 -13.79 -5.64 -5.29
C HIS A 185 -13.27 -6.56 -4.18
N ARG A 186 -11.98 -6.47 -3.81
CA ARG A 186 -11.44 -7.23 -2.68
C ARG A 186 -12.02 -6.80 -1.33
N ILE A 187 -12.26 -5.50 -1.15
CA ILE A 187 -12.92 -4.98 0.06
C ILE A 187 -14.35 -5.55 0.16
N ILE A 188 -15.12 -5.52 -0.94
CA ILE A 188 -16.51 -6.01 -0.94
C ILE A 188 -16.59 -7.51 -0.71
N GLU A 189 -15.74 -8.32 -1.36
CA GLU A 189 -15.68 -9.75 -1.07
C GLU A 189 -15.42 -10.03 0.42
N ALA A 190 -14.55 -9.24 1.06
CA ALA A 190 -14.28 -9.36 2.48
C ALA A 190 -15.49 -8.96 3.33
N VAL A 191 -16.20 -7.88 2.97
CA VAL A 191 -17.43 -7.45 3.65
C VAL A 191 -18.53 -8.53 3.52
N ASP A 192 -18.73 -9.07 2.33
CA ASP A 192 -19.73 -10.11 2.07
C ASP A 192 -19.44 -11.38 2.89
N ALA A 193 -18.16 -11.77 2.97
CA ALA A 193 -17.74 -12.91 3.76
C ALA A 193 -18.03 -12.75 5.26
N ILE A 194 -17.86 -11.54 5.83
CA ILE A 194 -18.14 -11.30 7.26
C ILE A 194 -19.62 -11.07 7.56
N THR A 195 -20.42 -10.65 6.57
CA THR A 195 -21.83 -10.27 6.76
C THR A 195 -22.65 -11.43 7.31
N SER A 196 -22.45 -12.65 6.80
CA SER A 196 -23.16 -13.86 7.24
C SER A 196 -22.93 -14.18 8.73
N THR A 197 -21.70 -14.07 9.22
CA THR A 197 -21.35 -14.31 10.63
C THR A 197 -21.77 -13.15 11.52
N ALA A 198 -21.69 -11.91 11.02
CA ALA A 198 -22.12 -10.72 11.73
C ALA A 198 -23.63 -10.76 12.03
N TYR A 199 -24.45 -11.11 11.03
CA TYR A 199 -25.90 -11.20 11.17
C TYR A 199 -26.34 -12.33 12.13
N SER A 200 -25.64 -13.46 12.09
CA SER A 200 -25.93 -14.63 12.93
C SER A 200 -25.68 -14.36 14.41
N HIS A 201 -24.52 -13.76 14.73
CA HIS A 201 -24.09 -13.47 16.10
C HIS A 201 -24.39 -12.07 16.58
N GLN A 202 -25.08 -11.28 15.75
CA GLN A 202 -25.56 -9.99 16.14
C GLN A 202 -24.42 -9.00 16.46
N ARG A 203 -23.33 -9.06 15.68
CA ARG A 203 -22.03 -8.41 15.97
C ARG A 203 -21.84 -7.09 15.22
N THR A 204 -20.89 -6.31 15.74
CA THR A 204 -20.37 -5.11 15.10
C THR A 204 -18.98 -5.39 14.53
N PHE A 205 -18.79 -5.09 13.25
CA PHE A 205 -17.51 -5.26 12.57
C PHE A 205 -16.92 -3.91 12.19
N ILE A 206 -15.62 -3.77 12.45
CA ILE A 206 -14.84 -2.61 12.04
C ILE A 206 -13.84 -3.08 10.98
N MET A 207 -13.94 -2.50 9.80
CA MET A 207 -13.09 -2.81 8.65
C MET A 207 -12.16 -1.64 8.37
N GLU A 208 -10.87 -1.88 8.58
CA GLU A 208 -9.82 -0.93 8.23
C GLU A 208 -9.39 -1.16 6.78
N VAL A 209 -9.48 -0.12 5.96
CA VAL A 209 -9.18 -0.17 4.52
C VAL A 209 -8.06 0.80 4.15
N MET A 210 -7.30 0.41 3.13
CA MET A 210 -6.21 1.22 2.58
C MET A 210 -6.76 2.54 2.00
N GLY A 211 -5.86 3.52 1.88
CA GLY A 211 -6.19 4.84 1.37
C GLY A 211 -5.17 5.90 1.75
N ARG A 212 -4.31 5.63 2.75
CA ARG A 212 -3.31 6.57 3.32
C ARG A 212 -3.88 7.93 3.72
N HIS A 213 -4.05 8.84 2.76
CA HIS A 213 -4.61 10.19 2.94
C HIS A 213 -5.85 10.45 2.09
N CYS A 214 -6.34 9.42 1.40
CA CYS A 214 -7.54 9.43 0.56
C CYS A 214 -8.57 8.46 1.14
N GLY A 215 -9.81 8.93 1.30
CA GLY A 215 -10.96 8.18 1.78
C GLY A 215 -11.78 7.51 0.68
N TYR A 216 -11.39 7.63 -0.60
CA TYR A 216 -12.20 7.16 -1.73
C TYR A 216 -12.58 5.68 -1.61
N LEU A 217 -11.62 4.80 -1.31
CA LEU A 217 -11.89 3.36 -1.13
C LEU A 217 -12.88 3.11 0.02
N ALA A 218 -12.69 3.78 1.16
CA ALA A 218 -13.57 3.65 2.32
C ALA A 218 -14.99 4.15 2.02
N LEU A 219 -15.10 5.28 1.33
CA LEU A 219 -16.38 5.89 0.98
C LEU A 219 -17.16 5.01 0.00
N VAL A 220 -16.53 4.58 -1.09
CA VAL A 220 -17.20 3.75 -2.08
C VAL A 220 -17.55 2.38 -1.49
N ALA A 221 -16.66 1.78 -0.70
CA ALA A 221 -16.96 0.54 0.01
C ALA A 221 -18.15 0.69 0.97
N ALA A 222 -18.21 1.81 1.70
CA ALA A 222 -19.31 2.07 2.63
C ALA A 222 -20.66 2.20 1.91
N MET A 223 -20.67 2.84 0.73
CA MET A 223 -21.87 2.95 -0.10
C MET A 223 -22.32 1.60 -0.67
N THR A 224 -21.39 0.79 -1.17
CA THR A 224 -21.73 -0.50 -1.80
C THR A 224 -22.06 -1.59 -0.79
N SER A 225 -21.56 -1.49 0.44
CA SER A 225 -21.79 -2.48 1.51
C SER A 225 -22.80 -2.03 2.57
N GLU A 226 -23.52 -0.94 2.35
CA GLU A 226 -24.48 -0.36 3.30
C GLU A 226 -23.89 -0.19 4.72
N ALA A 227 -22.66 0.32 4.83
CA ALA A 227 -22.02 0.50 6.13
C ALA A 227 -22.76 1.54 6.97
N ASP A 228 -22.98 1.24 8.26
CA ASP A 228 -23.68 2.13 9.20
C ASP A 228 -22.89 3.42 9.45
N PHE A 229 -21.56 3.34 9.41
CA PHE A 229 -20.68 4.48 9.62
C PHE A 229 -19.38 4.35 8.84
N VAL A 230 -18.86 5.48 8.36
CA VAL A 230 -17.59 5.56 7.66
C VAL A 230 -16.72 6.67 8.24
N PHE A 231 -15.41 6.42 8.35
CA PHE A 231 -14.42 7.42 8.74
C PHE A 231 -13.44 7.66 7.59
N ILE A 232 -13.38 8.90 7.10
CA ILE A 232 -12.50 9.33 6.01
C ILE A 232 -11.72 10.60 6.37
N PRO A 233 -10.50 10.80 5.85
CA PRO A 233 -9.72 12.00 6.11
C PRO A 233 -10.32 13.28 5.52
N GLU A 234 -11.08 13.20 4.43
CA GLU A 234 -11.64 14.37 3.74
C GLU A 234 -12.87 14.96 4.43
N ASP A 235 -13.60 14.15 5.20
CA ASP A 235 -14.68 14.58 6.09
C ASP A 235 -14.35 14.15 7.53
N PRO A 236 -13.43 14.85 8.23
CA PRO A 236 -12.98 14.46 9.55
C PRO A 236 -14.11 14.42 10.56
N ALA A 237 -14.04 13.43 11.45
CA ALA A 237 -15.09 13.22 12.44
C ALA A 237 -15.21 14.41 13.40
N GLU A 238 -16.45 14.79 13.71
CA GLU A 238 -16.76 15.86 14.68
C GLU A 238 -16.25 15.52 16.09
N VAL A 239 -16.08 16.52 16.96
CA VAL A 239 -15.53 16.34 18.32
C VAL A 239 -16.30 15.30 19.15
N GLU A 240 -17.62 15.17 18.93
CA GLU A 240 -18.49 14.21 19.62
C GLU A 240 -18.83 12.97 18.77
N TRP A 241 -17.92 12.56 17.87
CA TRP A 241 -18.15 11.42 16.98
C TRP A 241 -18.48 10.12 17.73
N GLN A 242 -17.98 9.94 18.95
CA GLN A 242 -18.24 8.76 19.78
C GLN A 242 -19.72 8.66 20.12
N THR A 243 -20.32 9.76 20.59
CA THR A 243 -21.74 9.84 20.93
C THR A 243 -22.60 9.65 19.69
N ARG A 244 -22.22 10.29 18.57
CA ARG A 244 -22.93 10.18 17.29
C ARG A 244 -22.90 8.75 16.74
N LEU A 245 -21.74 8.09 16.80
CA LEU A 245 -21.57 6.69 16.42
C LEU A 245 -22.46 5.80 17.28
N CYS A 246 -22.36 5.90 18.62
CA CYS A 246 -23.15 5.07 19.52
C CYS A 246 -24.67 5.25 19.33
N ARG A 247 -25.11 6.49 19.12
CA ARG A 247 -26.51 6.81 18.81
C ARG A 247 -26.97 6.12 17.53
N ARG A 248 -26.19 6.23 16.45
CA ARG A 248 -26.54 5.64 15.15
C ARG A 248 -26.64 4.12 15.24
N LEU A 249 -25.62 3.46 15.79
CA LEU A 249 -25.61 2.00 15.97
C LEU A 249 -26.78 1.50 16.82
N SER A 250 -27.14 2.25 17.87
CA SER A 250 -28.30 1.93 18.72
C SER A 250 -29.63 2.06 17.98
N GLN A 251 -29.77 3.09 17.14
CA GLN A 251 -30.97 3.31 16.33
C GLN A 251 -31.18 2.18 15.32
N GLU A 252 -30.13 1.80 14.58
CA GLU A 252 -30.19 0.69 13.62
C GLU A 252 -30.60 -0.61 14.31
N ARG A 253 -30.04 -0.86 15.51
CA ARG A 253 -30.41 -2.03 16.31
C ARG A 253 -31.87 -2.04 16.74
N GLN A 254 -32.41 -0.89 17.14
CA GLN A 254 -33.81 -0.74 17.52
C GLN A 254 -34.75 -0.90 16.32
N MET A 255 -34.29 -0.56 15.11
CA MET A 255 -35.01 -0.78 13.85
C MET A 255 -34.99 -2.23 13.38
N GLY A 256 -34.33 -3.14 14.13
CA GLY A 256 -34.28 -4.57 13.86
C GLY A 256 -33.06 -5.01 13.06
N GLN A 257 -32.14 -4.10 12.73
CA GLN A 257 -30.89 -4.46 12.06
C GLN A 257 -30.05 -5.36 12.98
N ARG A 258 -29.60 -6.51 12.47
CA ARG A 258 -28.89 -7.50 13.29
C ARG A 258 -27.38 -7.38 13.21
N LEU A 259 -26.83 -6.67 12.24
CA LEU A 259 -25.39 -6.45 12.10
C LEU A 259 -25.09 -4.96 12.10
N ASN A 260 -23.87 -4.60 12.45
CA ASN A 260 -23.37 -3.27 12.16
C ASN A 260 -21.98 -3.36 11.51
N ILE A 261 -21.74 -2.59 10.46
CA ILE A 261 -20.48 -2.49 9.72
C ILE A 261 -19.99 -1.04 9.79
N ILE A 262 -18.76 -0.88 10.23
CA ILE A 262 -18.06 0.40 10.27
C ILE A 262 -16.83 0.29 9.39
N ILE A 263 -16.68 1.20 8.43
CA ILE A 263 -15.50 1.26 7.56
C ILE A 263 -14.61 2.43 7.97
N VAL A 264 -13.31 2.18 8.06
CA VAL A 264 -12.32 3.14 8.55
C VAL A 264 -11.17 3.20 7.55
N ALA A 265 -10.94 4.37 6.95
CA ALA A 265 -9.74 4.58 6.15
C ALA A 265 -8.49 4.63 7.05
N GLU A 266 -7.34 4.12 6.60
CA GLU A 266 -6.05 4.25 7.29
C GLU A 266 -5.74 5.69 7.74
N GLY A 267 -6.16 6.67 6.94
CA GLY A 267 -5.95 8.11 7.18
C GLY A 267 -7.02 8.79 8.03
N ALA A 268 -7.96 8.05 8.62
CA ALA A 268 -9.07 8.64 9.36
C ALA A 268 -8.58 9.55 10.51
N THR A 269 -9.13 10.75 10.58
CA THR A 269 -8.80 11.75 11.59
C THR A 269 -10.05 12.46 12.14
N ASP A 270 -9.92 13.04 13.33
CA ASP A 270 -10.89 13.98 13.86
C ASP A 270 -10.60 15.41 13.40
N ARG A 271 -11.51 16.35 13.70
CA ARG A 271 -11.32 17.78 13.38
C ARG A 271 -10.14 18.45 14.09
N ASN A 272 -9.54 17.81 15.09
CA ASN A 272 -8.34 18.29 15.77
C ASN A 272 -7.05 17.71 15.15
N GLY A 273 -7.17 16.88 14.10
CA GLY A 273 -6.05 16.19 13.46
C GLY A 273 -5.55 14.97 14.22
N GLN A 274 -6.29 14.46 15.22
CA GLN A 274 -5.97 13.22 15.91
C GLN A 274 -6.41 12.03 15.06
N ALA A 275 -5.52 11.06 14.90
CA ALA A 275 -5.82 9.83 14.17
C ALA A 275 -6.91 9.01 14.88
N ILE A 276 -7.91 8.57 14.12
CA ILE A 276 -8.97 7.68 14.58
C ILE A 276 -8.63 6.26 14.15
N THR A 277 -8.28 5.41 15.10
CA THR A 277 -7.90 4.02 14.81
C THR A 277 -9.07 3.06 15.00
N ALA A 278 -9.04 1.91 14.31
CA ALA A 278 -10.04 0.86 14.49
C ALA A 278 -10.16 0.39 15.96
N GLU A 279 -9.06 0.39 16.72
CA GLU A 279 -9.08 0.02 18.14
C GLU A 279 -9.76 1.08 19.02
N MET A 280 -9.60 2.38 18.69
CA MET A 280 -10.32 3.45 19.38
C MET A 280 -11.83 3.31 19.19
N ILE A 281 -12.26 3.05 17.95
CA ILE A 281 -13.67 2.83 17.61
C ILE A 281 -14.20 1.59 18.34
N ARG A 282 -13.43 0.49 18.32
CA ARG A 282 -13.77 -0.74 19.05
C ARG A 282 -14.00 -0.47 20.53
N LYS A 283 -13.09 0.26 21.17
CA LYS A 283 -13.20 0.61 22.59
C LYS A 283 -14.47 1.40 22.87
N VAL A 284 -14.78 2.41 22.05
CA VAL A 284 -16.01 3.22 22.17
C VAL A 284 -17.26 2.34 22.07
N VAL A 285 -17.31 1.42 21.11
CA VAL A 285 -18.47 0.53 20.93
C VAL A 285 -18.62 -0.46 22.10
N VAL A 286 -17.51 -1.05 22.56
CA VAL A 286 -17.54 -2.01 23.68
C VAL A 286 -17.91 -1.33 24.99
N ASP A 287 -17.27 -0.19 25.31
CA ASP A 287 -17.45 0.49 26.59
C ASP A 287 -18.87 1.09 26.71
N ASN A 288 -19.42 1.63 25.63
CA ASN A 288 -20.71 2.33 25.66
C ASN A 288 -21.92 1.47 25.28
N LEU A 289 -21.76 0.49 24.37
CA LEU A 289 -22.86 -0.32 23.85
C LEU A 289 -22.80 -1.79 24.25
N GLN A 290 -21.68 -2.25 24.82
CA GLN A 290 -21.46 -3.65 25.21
C GLN A 290 -21.65 -4.66 24.05
N GLN A 291 -21.42 -4.22 22.80
CA GLN A 291 -21.53 -5.07 21.60
C GLN A 291 -20.24 -5.86 21.34
N ASP A 292 -20.35 -7.15 20.98
CA ASP A 292 -19.20 -7.96 20.55
C ASP A 292 -18.64 -7.42 19.23
N THR A 293 -17.47 -6.76 19.33
CA THR A 293 -16.88 -5.98 18.24
C THR A 293 -15.58 -6.62 17.76
N ARG A 294 -15.48 -6.85 16.44
CA ARG A 294 -14.31 -7.45 15.78
C ARG A 294 -13.68 -6.46 14.81
N ILE A 295 -12.34 -6.35 14.85
CA ILE A 295 -11.56 -5.64 13.85
C ILE A 295 -11.08 -6.67 12.84
N THR A 296 -11.31 -6.42 11.55
CA THR A 296 -10.82 -7.29 10.48
C THR A 296 -10.08 -6.44 9.45
N GLY A 297 -8.82 -6.78 9.20
CA GLY A 297 -8.08 -6.31 8.03
C GLY A 297 -8.13 -7.36 6.93
N CYS A 298 -8.25 -6.93 5.67
CA CYS A 298 -8.43 -7.79 4.47
C CYS A 298 -7.32 -8.85 4.22
N ARG A 299 -6.29 -8.92 5.07
CA ARG A 299 -5.09 -9.72 4.84
C ARG A 299 -5.24 -11.21 5.16
N MET A 300 -6.13 -11.58 6.08
CA MET A 300 -6.30 -12.97 6.49
C MET A 300 -7.40 -13.69 5.69
N GLY A 301 -8.40 -12.96 5.18
CA GLY A 301 -9.50 -13.54 4.42
C GLY A 301 -9.05 -14.12 3.06
N ALA A 302 -8.26 -13.36 2.31
CA ALA A 302 -7.72 -13.82 1.03
C ALA A 302 -6.80 -15.05 1.20
N GLU A 303 -5.93 -15.04 2.23
CA GLU A 303 -5.05 -16.16 2.53
C GLU A 303 -5.82 -17.41 2.98
N ALA A 304 -6.97 -17.25 3.66
CA ALA A 304 -7.83 -18.38 4.01
C ALA A 304 -8.44 -19.04 2.78
N VAL A 305 -8.88 -18.26 1.79
CA VAL A 305 -9.41 -18.79 0.53
C VAL A 305 -8.30 -19.45 -0.28
N LEU A 306 -7.12 -18.85 -0.37
CA LEU A 306 -5.95 -19.46 -1.03
C LEU A 306 -5.54 -20.77 -0.35
N ALA A 307 -5.51 -20.80 0.99
CA ALA A 307 -5.22 -22.01 1.74
C ALA A 307 -6.22 -23.15 1.48
N LEU A 308 -7.49 -22.82 1.29
CA LEU A 308 -8.52 -23.80 0.95
C LEU A 308 -8.40 -24.29 -0.50
N MET A 309 -8.08 -23.41 -1.45
CA MET A 309 -7.94 -23.77 -2.87
C MET A 309 -6.65 -24.53 -3.17
N GLU A 310 -5.61 -24.35 -2.36
CA GLU A 310 -4.33 -25.06 -2.45
C GLU A 310 -4.31 -26.35 -1.61
N ALA A 311 -5.37 -26.62 -0.83
CA ALA A 311 -5.46 -27.81 0.00
C ALA A 311 -5.70 -29.08 -0.85
N THR A 312 -4.93 -30.11 -0.56
CA THR A 312 -5.10 -31.49 -1.06
C THR A 312 -5.69 -32.39 0.04
N GLU A 313 -6.05 -33.63 -0.29
CA GLU A 313 -6.57 -34.61 0.70
C GLU A 313 -5.59 -34.88 1.86
N GLU A 314 -4.29 -34.64 1.65
CA GLU A 314 -3.23 -34.81 2.66
C GLU A 314 -2.94 -33.53 3.46
N THR A 315 -3.55 -32.40 3.09
CA THR A 315 -3.29 -31.10 3.72
C THR A 315 -4.01 -30.99 5.06
N GLU A 316 -3.26 -30.85 6.15
CA GLU A 316 -3.85 -30.69 7.48
C GLU A 316 -4.59 -29.34 7.62
N PRO A 317 -5.72 -29.30 8.37
CA PRO A 317 -6.43 -28.06 8.65
C PRO A 317 -5.51 -27.01 9.28
N CYS A 318 -5.52 -25.79 8.73
CA CYS A 318 -4.66 -24.72 9.19
C CYS A 318 -5.43 -23.51 9.73
N VAL A 319 -4.75 -22.71 10.54
CA VAL A 319 -5.18 -21.39 11.02
C VAL A 319 -4.37 -20.36 10.27
N ILE A 320 -5.06 -19.41 9.65
CA ILE A 320 -4.42 -18.24 9.05
C ILE A 320 -4.07 -17.25 10.16
N SER A 321 -2.80 -16.90 10.25
CA SER A 321 -2.28 -15.97 11.24
C SER A 321 -1.34 -14.95 10.58
N LEU A 322 -1.04 -13.87 11.29
CA LEU A 322 -0.01 -12.91 10.88
C LEU A 322 1.21 -13.08 11.78
N ASP A 323 2.38 -13.33 11.20
CA ASP A 323 3.67 -13.30 11.89
C ASP A 323 4.63 -12.38 11.12
N GLY A 324 5.29 -11.47 11.83
CA GLY A 324 6.21 -10.50 11.20
C GLY A 324 5.58 -9.66 10.09
N ASN A 325 4.28 -9.35 10.17
CA ASN A 325 3.52 -8.65 9.13
C ASN A 325 3.38 -9.45 7.81
N GLN A 326 3.58 -10.76 7.82
CA GLN A 326 3.27 -11.68 6.71
C GLN A 326 2.19 -12.68 7.13
N ALA A 327 1.34 -13.08 6.17
CA ALA A 327 0.36 -14.11 6.42
C ALA A 327 1.06 -15.49 6.45
N ILE A 328 0.77 -16.28 7.47
CA ILE A 328 1.32 -17.62 7.65
C ILE A 328 0.19 -18.61 7.95
N ARG A 329 0.38 -19.87 7.53
CA ARG A 329 -0.54 -20.98 7.80
C ARG A 329 0.05 -21.83 8.91
N LEU A 330 -0.67 -21.97 10.02
CA LEU A 330 -0.23 -22.76 11.16
C LEU A 330 -1.13 -23.99 11.31
N PRO A 331 -0.62 -25.19 11.64
CA PRO A 331 -1.48 -26.35 11.88
C PRO A 331 -2.50 -26.06 13.00
N LEU A 332 -3.78 -26.30 12.71
CA LEU A 332 -4.89 -25.96 13.61
C LEU A 332 -4.73 -26.65 14.96
N MET A 333 -4.45 -27.96 14.94
CA MET A 333 -4.37 -28.74 16.17
C MET A 333 -3.18 -28.35 17.04
N ASP A 334 -2.09 -27.86 16.46
CA ASP A 334 -0.95 -27.36 17.23
C ASP A 334 -1.25 -26.01 17.88
N CYS A 335 -1.99 -25.14 17.20
CA CYS A 335 -2.48 -23.88 17.78
C CYS A 335 -3.44 -24.13 18.96
N VAL A 336 -4.33 -25.12 18.84
CA VAL A 336 -5.26 -25.53 19.91
C VAL A 336 -4.51 -26.14 21.10
N LYS A 337 -3.54 -27.04 20.85
CA LYS A 337 -2.70 -27.63 21.91
C LYS A 337 -1.91 -26.58 22.68
N ARG A 338 -1.28 -25.62 21.99
CA ARG A 338 -0.55 -24.50 22.61
C ARG A 338 -1.45 -23.63 23.48
N THR A 339 -2.66 -23.32 23.01
CA THR A 339 -3.62 -22.51 23.78
C THR A 339 -4.07 -23.21 25.06
N LYS A 340 -4.37 -24.52 24.99
CA LYS A 340 -4.67 -25.35 26.16
C LYS A 340 -3.49 -25.45 27.13
N ALA A 341 -2.26 -25.57 26.61
CA ALA A 341 -1.05 -25.61 27.43
C ALA A 341 -0.81 -24.31 28.20
N VAL A 342 -1.12 -23.14 27.61
CA VAL A 342 -1.05 -21.87 28.34
C VAL A 342 -2.08 -21.83 29.47
N ALA A 343 -3.33 -22.24 29.22
CA ALA A 343 -4.37 -22.27 30.24
C ALA A 343 -4.01 -23.21 31.39
N GLN A 344 -3.47 -24.39 31.09
CA GLN A 344 -2.96 -25.34 32.08
C GLN A 344 -1.77 -24.78 32.85
N ALA A 345 -0.80 -24.15 32.18
CA ALA A 345 0.35 -23.53 32.84
C ALA A 345 -0.07 -22.42 33.82
N MET A 346 -1.10 -21.65 33.48
CA MET A 346 -1.68 -20.65 34.40
C MET A 346 -2.41 -21.30 35.57
N ALA A 347 -3.19 -22.36 35.34
CA ALA A 347 -3.88 -23.11 36.40
C ALA A 347 -2.90 -23.79 37.38
N ASP A 348 -1.79 -24.32 36.85
CA ASP A 348 -0.70 -24.94 37.61
C ASP A 348 0.25 -23.91 38.25
N LYS A 349 -0.05 -22.59 38.12
CA LYS A 349 0.78 -21.48 38.61
C LYS A 349 2.21 -21.45 38.05
N LYS A 350 2.45 -22.09 36.90
CA LYS A 350 3.71 -22.05 36.13
C LYS A 350 3.71 -20.82 35.23
N PHE A 351 3.76 -19.63 35.82
CA PHE A 351 3.58 -18.37 35.11
C PHE A 351 4.69 -18.07 34.10
N ASP A 352 5.94 -18.44 34.40
CA ASP A 352 7.06 -18.25 33.47
C ASP A 352 6.89 -19.10 32.20
N LEU A 353 6.42 -20.34 32.36
CA LEU A 353 6.06 -21.22 31.25
C LEU A 353 4.88 -20.66 30.46
N ALA A 354 3.88 -20.06 31.12
CA ALA A 354 2.76 -19.41 30.44
C ALA A 354 3.21 -18.20 29.60
N VAL A 355 4.19 -17.43 30.09
CA VAL A 355 4.80 -16.30 29.36
C VAL A 355 5.60 -16.82 28.16
N GLU A 356 6.36 -17.89 28.32
CA GLU A 356 7.12 -18.52 27.23
C GLU A 356 6.20 -19.06 26.12
N LEU A 357 5.13 -19.76 26.51
CA LEU A 357 4.14 -20.31 25.58
C LEU A 357 3.34 -19.24 24.82
N ARG A 358 3.26 -18.00 25.33
CA ARG A 358 2.66 -16.85 24.62
C ARG A 358 3.56 -16.27 23.53
N GLY A 359 4.83 -16.67 23.48
CA GLY A 359 5.76 -16.36 22.41
C GLY A 359 6.75 -15.23 22.73
N LYS A 360 7.79 -15.13 21.90
CA LYS A 360 8.94 -14.23 22.09
C LYS A 360 8.56 -12.75 22.14
N SER A 361 7.52 -12.33 21.40
CA SER A 361 7.07 -10.93 21.42
C SER A 361 6.44 -10.57 22.77
N PHE A 362 5.60 -11.46 23.33
CA PHE A 362 4.97 -11.25 24.64
C PHE A 362 6.01 -11.21 25.76
N MET A 363 6.98 -12.11 25.72
CA MET A 363 8.11 -12.13 26.65
C MET A 363 8.93 -10.82 26.57
N ARG A 364 9.34 -10.41 25.36
CA ARG A 364 10.12 -9.17 25.14
C ARG A 364 9.36 -7.92 25.58
N ASN A 365 8.07 -7.85 25.30
CA ASN A 365 7.23 -6.72 25.70
C ASN A 365 7.05 -6.68 27.23
N LEU A 366 6.86 -7.83 27.87
CA LEU A 366 6.75 -7.94 29.32
C LEU A 366 8.07 -7.57 30.03
N GLU A 367 9.21 -8.03 29.49
CA GLU A 367 10.54 -7.66 29.99
C GLU A 367 10.80 -6.17 29.84
N THR A 368 10.50 -5.61 28.66
CA THR A 368 10.65 -4.18 28.37
C THR A 368 9.78 -3.34 29.32
N TYR A 369 8.52 -3.74 29.52
CA TYR A 369 7.63 -3.09 30.49
C TYR A 369 8.18 -3.16 31.92
N LYS A 370 8.68 -4.33 32.37
CA LYS A 370 9.31 -4.49 33.70
C LYS A 370 10.58 -3.66 33.85
N LEU A 371 11.38 -3.51 32.80
CA LEU A 371 12.57 -2.66 32.77
C LEU A 371 12.20 -1.18 32.90
N LEU A 372 11.22 -0.72 32.11
CA LEU A 372 10.75 0.67 32.11
C LEU A 372 10.09 1.07 33.43
N THR A 373 9.40 0.14 34.11
CA THR A 373 8.77 0.41 35.42
C THR A 373 9.74 0.31 36.60
N ARG A 374 10.90 -0.34 36.44
CA ARG A 374 11.97 -0.43 37.46
C ARG A 374 13.06 0.62 37.30
N LEU A 375 13.03 1.38 36.21
CA LEU A 375 13.92 2.52 36.00
C LEU A 375 13.60 3.61 37.02
N LYS A 376 14.47 3.75 38.02
CA LYS A 376 14.45 4.91 38.92
C LYS A 376 14.89 6.14 38.12
N PRO A 377 14.31 7.32 38.38
CA PRO A 377 14.74 8.55 37.74
C PRO A 377 16.24 8.79 37.95
N PRO A 378 16.95 9.38 36.98
CA PRO A 378 18.39 9.65 37.10
C PRO A 378 18.70 10.43 38.37
N LYS A 379 19.86 10.15 39.01
CA LYS A 379 20.34 10.93 40.16
C LYS A 379 20.50 12.38 39.70
N GLY A 380 19.60 13.27 40.12
CA GLY A 380 19.52 14.67 39.68
C GLY A 380 18.19 15.08 39.04
N ALA A 381 17.28 14.14 38.79
CA ALA A 381 15.94 14.41 38.23
C ALA A 381 15.00 15.15 39.20
N PHE A 382 15.33 15.14 40.50
CA PHE A 382 14.61 15.85 41.55
C PHE A 382 15.54 16.89 42.20
N ASN A 383 14.98 18.00 42.66
CA ASN A 383 15.68 18.91 43.59
C ASN A 383 15.72 18.30 45.01
N ASP A 384 16.44 18.95 45.92
CA ASP A 384 16.60 18.47 47.30
C ASP A 384 15.26 18.41 48.08
N ASP A 385 14.21 19.05 47.55
CA ASP A 385 12.84 19.05 48.06
C ASP A 385 11.93 17.96 47.43
N GLY A 386 12.43 17.16 46.49
CA GLY A 386 11.70 16.03 45.89
C GLY A 386 10.79 16.36 44.69
N GLU A 387 10.86 17.59 44.17
CA GLU A 387 10.12 18.04 42.99
C GLU A 387 10.93 17.81 41.70
N GLY A 388 10.25 17.36 40.63
CA GLY A 388 10.89 17.05 39.34
C GLY A 388 11.38 18.31 38.61
N LYS A 389 12.67 18.35 38.24
CA LYS A 389 13.25 19.50 37.51
C LYS A 389 12.66 19.61 36.09
N ARG A 390 12.26 20.83 35.66
CA ARG A 390 11.70 21.10 34.32
C ARG A 390 12.75 20.89 33.21
N ARG A 391 12.26 20.44 32.05
CA ARG A 391 12.98 19.93 30.87
C ARG A 391 14.14 20.82 30.39
N ASP A 392 14.02 22.12 30.60
CA ASP A 392 14.95 23.16 30.13
C ASP A 392 16.29 23.15 30.89
N THR A 393 16.41 22.35 31.95
CA THR A 393 17.63 22.21 32.76
C THR A 393 18.31 20.84 32.65
N LEU A 394 17.72 19.90 31.90
CA LEU A 394 18.22 18.51 31.81
C LEU A 394 19.25 18.27 30.70
N TRP A 395 19.41 19.22 29.77
CA TRP A 395 20.39 19.14 28.67
C TRP A 395 21.16 20.47 28.58
N GLY A 396 22.09 20.68 29.51
CA GLY A 396 23.04 21.79 29.44
C GLY A 396 24.24 21.43 28.57
N SER A 397 24.51 22.31 27.59
CA SER A 397 25.75 22.54 26.81
C SER A 397 26.66 21.35 26.48
#